data_AF-A0A3P6FCT2-F1
#
_entry.id   AF-A0A3P6FCT2-F1
#
_cell.length_a   1.000
_cell.length_b   1.000
_cell.length_c   1.000
_cell.angle_alpha   90.00
_cell.angle_beta   90.00
_cell.angle_gamma   90.00
#
_symmetry.space_group_name_H-M   'P 1'
#
loop_
_entity.id
_entity.type
_entity.pdbx_description
1 polymer ?
#
loop_
_entity_poly.entity_id
_entity_poly.type
_entity_poly.pdbx_seq_one_letter_code
_entity_poly.pdbx_strand_id
1 'polypeptide(L)'
;MKANNEFAATLGKHLQDIPRSDELYEIKKFDRERANAAQLATADKLGNQAASLEARLRVVSNERKSALEHVSFLEAKVASSANEFSDDLCHATYDAKKALADSYLDVLVYLKEKWEKKKAATDCEARLKEVMANIDLQKEIMNNNLLASDELLRLRKKEVEFGSELDVMAISDFSVGKLDLPQISEDLPDDFFAKVPSVADDVTKCSGGRFEDGEFGIEE
;
A
#
# COMPACT_ATOMS: atom_id res chain seq x y z
N MET A 1 64.00 13.73 97.57
CA MET A 1 63.34 12.48 98.01
C MET A 1 61.82 12.46 97.90
N LYS A 2 61.09 13.58 97.68
CA LYS A 2 59.61 13.57 97.62
C LYS A 2 59.05 13.07 96.26
N ALA A 3 59.68 13.45 95.15
CA ALA A 3 59.25 13.06 93.80
C ALA A 3 59.35 11.55 93.50
N ASN A 4 60.34 10.84 94.07
CA ASN A 4 60.46 9.39 93.89
C ASN A 4 59.34 8.60 94.58
N ASN A 5 58.77 9.13 95.65
CA ASN A 5 57.70 8.47 96.40
C ASN A 5 56.34 8.64 95.69
N GLU A 6 56.11 9.81 95.07
CA GLU A 6 54.95 10.00 94.19
C GLU A 6 55.00 9.07 92.98
N PHE A 7 56.15 8.98 92.30
CA PHE A 7 56.31 8.06 91.17
C PHE A 7 56.06 6.59 91.56
N ALA A 8 56.59 6.15 92.71
CA ALA A 8 56.34 4.80 93.22
C ALA A 8 54.87 4.55 93.59
N ALA A 9 54.20 5.54 94.19
CA ALA A 9 52.77 5.45 94.54
C ALA A 9 51.87 5.44 93.30
N THR A 10 52.17 6.28 92.29
CA THR A 10 51.44 6.30 91.01
C THR A 10 51.67 5.01 90.23
N LEU A 11 52.90 4.49 90.20
CA LEU A 11 53.22 3.23 89.55
C LEU A 11 52.56 2.03 90.26
N GLY A 12 52.57 2.00 91.59
CA GLY A 12 51.88 0.96 92.37
C GLY A 12 50.37 0.94 92.15
N LYS A 13 49.75 2.13 92.09
CA LYS A 13 48.32 2.26 91.76
C LYS A 13 48.03 1.78 90.34
N HIS A 14 48.87 2.16 89.36
CA HIS A 14 48.75 1.67 87.99
C HIS A 14 48.91 0.16 87.87
N LEU A 15 49.84 -0.46 88.61
CA LEU A 15 50.04 -1.91 88.61
C LEU A 15 48.85 -2.65 89.25
N GLN A 16 48.16 -2.02 90.19
CA GLN A 16 46.95 -2.55 90.83
C GLN A 16 45.71 -2.42 89.94
N ASP A 17 45.69 -1.42 89.04
CA ASP A 17 44.66 -1.21 88.02
C ASP A 17 44.87 -2.08 86.76
N ILE A 18 45.97 -2.87 86.68
CA ILE A 18 46.18 -3.83 85.58
C ILE A 18 45.26 -5.04 85.82
N PRO A 19 44.35 -5.36 84.88
CA PRO A 19 43.44 -6.48 85.04
C PRO A 19 44.21 -7.79 85.20
N ARG A 20 43.70 -8.67 86.07
CA ARG A 20 44.26 -10.02 86.24
C ARG A 20 44.03 -10.86 84.99
N SER A 21 44.80 -11.94 84.82
CA SER A 21 44.78 -12.75 83.60
C SER A 21 43.43 -13.43 83.32
N ASP A 22 42.67 -13.74 84.37
CA ASP A 22 41.29 -14.23 84.34
C ASP A 22 40.31 -13.14 83.88
N GLU A 23 40.46 -11.90 84.34
CA GLU A 23 39.66 -10.75 83.89
C GLU A 23 39.91 -10.43 82.40
N LEU A 24 41.17 -10.51 81.95
CA LEU A 24 41.52 -10.36 80.53
C LEU A 24 40.92 -11.47 79.65
N TYR A 25 40.81 -12.69 80.16
CA TYR A 25 40.19 -13.81 79.44
C TYR A 25 38.68 -13.55 79.25
N GLU A 26 37.99 -13.08 80.28
CA GLU A 26 36.56 -12.76 80.20
C GLU A 26 36.26 -11.55 79.30
N ILE A 27 37.09 -10.49 79.32
CA ILE A 27 36.93 -9.35 78.40
C ILE A 27 37.08 -9.82 76.94
N LYS A 28 38.13 -10.61 76.65
CA LYS A 28 38.36 -11.15 75.30
C LYS A 28 37.23 -12.07 74.83
N LYS A 29 36.61 -12.82 75.75
CA LYS A 29 35.45 -13.66 75.47
C LYS A 29 34.22 -12.82 75.17
N PHE A 30 33.94 -11.81 75.98
CA PHE A 30 32.81 -10.88 75.78
C PHE A 30 32.93 -10.12 74.46
N ASP A 31 34.11 -9.59 74.12
CA ASP A 31 34.33 -8.88 72.86
C ASP A 31 34.12 -9.80 71.64
N ARG A 32 34.52 -11.07 71.75
CA ARG A 32 34.26 -12.09 70.73
C ARG A 32 32.77 -12.37 70.60
N GLU A 33 32.05 -12.53 71.71
CA GLU A 33 30.60 -12.75 71.72
C GLU A 33 29.86 -11.56 71.08
N ARG A 34 30.27 -10.32 71.41
CA ARG A 34 29.71 -9.11 70.81
C ARG A 34 29.99 -9.02 69.30
N ALA A 35 31.20 -9.36 68.87
CA ALA A 35 31.55 -9.40 67.45
C ALA A 35 30.73 -10.48 66.70
N ASN A 36 30.58 -11.67 67.29
CA ASN A 36 29.79 -12.75 66.73
C ASN A 36 28.29 -12.37 66.63
N ALA A 37 27.73 -11.73 67.65
CA ALA A 37 26.35 -11.25 67.63
C ALA A 37 26.13 -10.19 66.54
N ALA A 38 27.07 -9.26 66.36
CA ALA A 38 27.02 -8.25 65.30
C ALA A 38 27.12 -8.89 63.90
N GLN A 39 27.96 -9.92 63.73
CA GLN A 39 28.04 -10.68 62.48
C GLN A 39 26.74 -11.43 62.18
N LEU A 40 26.15 -12.08 63.19
CA LEU A 40 24.88 -12.80 63.03
C LEU A 40 23.74 -11.86 62.62
N ALA A 41 23.61 -10.70 63.30
CA ALA A 41 22.61 -9.70 62.94
C ALA A 41 22.81 -9.13 61.52
N THR A 42 24.07 -8.99 61.07
CA THR A 42 24.39 -8.56 59.71
C THR A 42 24.02 -9.65 58.68
N ALA A 43 24.31 -10.92 58.99
CA ALA A 43 23.97 -12.06 58.16
C ALA A 43 22.44 -12.22 58.02
N ASP A 44 21.69 -12.08 59.11
CA ASP A 44 20.22 -12.12 59.09
C ASP A 44 19.63 -11.00 58.23
N LYS A 45 20.16 -9.77 58.37
CA LYS A 45 19.74 -8.64 57.53
C LYS A 45 20.00 -8.91 56.05
N LEU A 46 21.16 -9.45 55.71
CA LEU A 46 21.52 -9.79 54.34
C LEU A 46 20.61 -10.91 53.79
N GLY A 47 20.32 -11.94 54.60
CA GLY A 47 19.41 -13.02 54.25
C GLY A 47 18.00 -12.53 53.93
N ASN A 48 17.47 -11.63 54.76
CA ASN A 48 16.16 -11.00 54.53
C ASN A 48 16.15 -10.16 53.24
N GLN A 49 17.23 -9.44 52.96
CA GLN A 49 17.37 -8.67 51.70
C GLN A 49 17.45 -9.59 50.48
N ALA A 50 18.19 -10.68 50.57
CA ALA A 50 18.30 -11.68 49.50
C ALA A 50 16.94 -12.31 49.18
N ALA A 51 16.19 -12.73 50.21
CA ALA A 51 14.84 -13.28 50.04
C ALA A 51 13.85 -12.27 49.42
N SER A 52 13.93 -11.00 49.83
CA SER A 52 13.12 -9.92 49.24
C SER A 52 13.44 -9.68 47.76
N LEU A 53 14.73 -9.66 47.40
CA LEU A 53 15.15 -9.51 46.00
C LEU A 53 14.75 -10.70 45.14
N GLU A 54 14.87 -11.91 45.66
CA GLU A 54 14.44 -13.13 44.95
C GLU A 54 12.93 -13.12 44.66
N ALA A 55 12.12 -12.72 45.65
CA ALA A 55 10.67 -12.57 45.45
C ALA A 55 10.34 -11.54 44.36
N ARG A 56 11.01 -10.38 44.36
CA ARG A 56 10.83 -9.34 43.33
C ARG A 56 11.25 -9.82 41.94
N LEU A 57 12.37 -10.56 41.84
CA LEU A 57 12.82 -11.13 40.57
C LEU A 57 11.81 -12.12 40.00
N ARG A 58 11.19 -12.95 40.85
CA ARG A 58 10.13 -13.87 40.42
C ARG A 58 8.93 -13.13 39.83
N VAL A 59 8.48 -12.06 40.50
CA VAL A 59 7.37 -11.22 40.02
C VAL A 59 7.71 -10.60 38.67
N VAL A 60 8.86 -9.92 38.56
CA VAL A 60 9.30 -9.28 37.31
C VAL A 60 9.49 -10.28 36.19
N SER A 61 9.98 -11.49 36.48
CA SER A 61 10.13 -12.55 35.48
C SER A 61 8.78 -13.01 34.92
N ASN A 62 7.77 -13.17 35.77
CA ASN A 62 6.42 -13.53 35.36
C ASN A 62 5.74 -12.41 34.55
N GLU A 63 5.90 -11.16 34.98
CA GLU A 63 5.41 -9.99 34.24
C GLU A 63 6.07 -9.89 32.87
N ARG A 64 7.39 -10.07 32.78
CA ARG A 64 8.12 -10.12 31.51
C ARG A 64 7.59 -11.24 30.60
N LYS A 65 7.31 -12.42 31.16
CA LYS A 65 6.74 -13.54 30.41
C LYS A 65 5.36 -13.20 29.86
N SER A 66 4.48 -12.65 30.69
CA SER A 66 3.15 -12.21 30.25
C SER A 66 3.21 -11.10 29.20
N ALA A 67 4.10 -10.12 29.38
CA ALA A 67 4.30 -9.04 28.40
C ALA A 67 4.76 -9.58 27.04
N LEU A 68 5.66 -10.56 27.02
CA LEU A 68 6.10 -11.21 25.78
C LEU A 68 4.94 -11.93 25.07
N GLU A 69 4.08 -12.64 25.80
CA GLU A 69 2.88 -13.29 25.21
C GLU A 69 1.92 -12.26 24.60
N HIS A 70 1.70 -11.12 25.28
CA HIS A 70 0.91 -10.01 24.75
C HIS A 70 1.53 -9.39 23.50
N VAL A 71 2.85 -9.19 23.48
CA VAL A 71 3.56 -8.69 22.30
C VAL A 71 3.40 -9.65 21.12
N SER A 72 3.63 -10.95 21.31
CA SER A 72 3.46 -11.95 20.24
C SER A 72 2.02 -12.00 19.71
N PHE A 73 1.01 -11.86 20.56
CA PHE A 73 -0.39 -11.76 20.13
C PHE A 73 -0.64 -10.50 19.28
N LEU A 74 -0.13 -9.34 19.72
CA LEU A 74 -0.29 -8.09 18.98
C LEU A 74 0.48 -8.10 17.65
N GLU A 75 1.68 -8.66 17.61
CA GLU A 75 2.46 -8.84 16.39
C GLU A 75 1.68 -9.69 15.36
N ALA A 76 1.09 -10.80 15.80
CA ALA A 76 0.26 -11.64 14.94
C ALA A 76 -0.96 -10.87 14.39
N LYS A 77 -1.61 -10.06 15.23
CA LYS A 77 -2.77 -9.24 14.82
C LYS A 77 -2.37 -8.12 13.84
N VAL A 78 -1.23 -7.46 14.06
CA VAL A 78 -0.71 -6.44 13.14
C VAL A 78 -0.38 -7.08 11.80
N ALA A 79 0.29 -8.24 11.80
CA ALA A 79 0.61 -8.96 10.57
C ALA A 79 -0.64 -9.40 9.81
N SER A 80 -1.65 -9.97 10.48
CA SER A 80 -2.89 -10.38 9.82
C SER A 80 -3.67 -9.20 9.26
N SER A 81 -3.75 -8.10 10.01
CA SER A 81 -4.44 -6.88 9.56
C SER A 81 -3.72 -6.21 8.39
N ALA A 82 -2.38 -6.18 8.39
CA ALA A 82 -1.61 -5.64 7.26
C ALA A 82 -1.86 -6.43 5.97
N ASN A 83 -2.01 -7.75 6.06
CA ASN A 83 -2.36 -8.59 4.90
C ASN A 83 -3.76 -8.28 4.39
N GLU A 84 -4.76 -8.19 5.27
CA GLU A 84 -6.14 -7.84 4.90
C GLU A 84 -6.21 -6.47 4.22
N PHE A 85 -5.53 -5.45 4.77
CA PHE A 85 -5.44 -4.13 4.14
C PHE A 85 -4.78 -4.17 2.76
N SER A 86 -3.74 -4.99 2.59
CA SER A 86 -3.06 -5.15 1.31
C SER A 86 -3.99 -5.77 0.26
N ASP A 87 -4.72 -6.82 0.64
CA ASP A 87 -5.65 -7.50 -0.25
C ASP A 87 -6.81 -6.57 -0.66
N ASP A 88 -7.41 -5.86 0.30
CA ASP A 88 -8.47 -4.88 0.06
C ASP A 88 -8.00 -3.75 -0.88
N LEU A 89 -6.79 -3.22 -0.65
CA LEU A 89 -6.21 -2.19 -1.50
C LEU A 89 -6.00 -2.71 -2.94
N CYS A 90 -5.51 -3.93 -3.10
CA CYS A 90 -5.36 -4.57 -4.41
C CYS A 90 -6.70 -4.71 -5.13
N HIS A 91 -7.74 -5.18 -4.43
CA HIS A 91 -9.08 -5.31 -4.99
C HIS A 91 -9.68 -3.96 -5.39
N ALA A 92 -9.65 -2.97 -4.49
CA ALA A 92 -10.16 -1.63 -4.79
C ALA A 92 -9.45 -0.99 -5.99
N THR A 93 -8.14 -1.20 -6.09
CA THR A 93 -7.34 -0.73 -7.23
C THR A 93 -7.76 -1.39 -8.54
N TYR A 94 -7.92 -2.71 -8.53
CA TYR A 94 -8.34 -3.47 -9.70
C TYR A 94 -9.73 -3.03 -10.16
N ASP A 95 -10.69 -2.91 -9.23
CA ASP A 95 -12.05 -2.49 -9.53
C ASP A 95 -12.10 -1.07 -10.09
N ALA A 96 -11.31 -0.14 -9.55
CA ALA A 96 -11.19 1.21 -10.09
C ALA A 96 -10.64 1.22 -11.53
N LYS A 97 -9.58 0.44 -11.79
CA LYS A 97 -9.01 0.30 -13.15
C LYS A 97 -10.00 -0.33 -14.12
N LYS A 98 -10.75 -1.33 -13.67
CA LYS A 98 -11.77 -1.99 -14.46
C LYS A 98 -12.90 -1.03 -14.82
N ALA A 99 -13.43 -0.29 -13.84
CA ALA A 99 -14.47 0.71 -14.07
C ALA A 99 -14.00 1.80 -15.07
N LEU A 100 -12.74 2.23 -14.97
CA LEU A 100 -12.15 3.15 -15.95
C LEU A 100 -12.10 2.53 -17.35
N ALA A 101 -11.64 1.30 -17.48
CA ALA A 101 -11.59 0.59 -18.76
C ALA A 101 -12.99 0.42 -19.38
N ASP A 102 -13.99 0.06 -18.57
CA ASP A 102 -15.39 -0.07 -19.00
C ASP A 102 -15.93 1.28 -19.50
N SER A 103 -15.65 2.37 -18.80
CA SER A 103 -16.06 3.72 -19.24
C SER A 103 -15.41 4.18 -20.55
N TYR A 104 -14.13 3.86 -20.77
CA TYR A 104 -13.48 4.10 -22.07
C TYR A 104 -14.06 3.21 -23.18
N LEU A 105 -14.40 1.96 -22.87
CA LEU A 105 -15.04 1.06 -23.82
C LEU A 105 -16.38 1.62 -24.30
N ASP A 106 -17.19 2.18 -23.40
CA ASP A 106 -18.47 2.82 -23.75
C ASP A 106 -18.27 3.99 -24.74
N VAL A 107 -17.26 4.84 -24.49
CA VAL A 107 -16.91 5.95 -25.40
C VAL A 107 -16.48 5.43 -26.78
N LEU A 108 -15.68 4.36 -26.82
CA LEU A 108 -15.23 3.75 -28.09
C LEU A 108 -16.39 3.12 -28.87
N VAL A 109 -17.33 2.46 -28.19
CA VAL A 109 -18.54 1.92 -28.82
C VAL A 109 -19.40 3.05 -29.39
N TYR A 110 -19.63 4.12 -28.62
CA TYR A 110 -20.35 5.31 -29.09
C TYR A 110 -19.71 5.94 -30.33
N LEU A 111 -18.38 6.13 -30.31
CA LEU A 111 -17.63 6.67 -31.45
C LEU A 111 -17.73 5.79 -32.68
N LYS A 112 -17.63 4.47 -32.52
CA LYS A 112 -17.78 3.51 -33.61
C LYS A 112 -19.16 3.63 -34.27
N GLU A 113 -20.23 3.69 -33.49
CA GLU A 113 -21.59 3.86 -34.02
C GLU A 113 -21.76 5.18 -34.79
N LYS A 114 -21.21 6.28 -34.25
CA LYS A 114 -21.23 7.58 -34.93
C LYS A 114 -20.43 7.57 -36.23
N TRP A 115 -19.28 6.89 -36.24
CA TRP A 115 -18.46 6.73 -37.42
C TRP A 115 -19.17 5.96 -38.54
N GLU A 116 -19.84 4.85 -38.22
CA GLU A 116 -20.63 4.11 -39.22
C GLU A 116 -21.78 4.95 -39.79
N LYS A 117 -22.50 5.70 -38.94
CA LYS A 117 -23.51 6.65 -39.42
C LYS A 117 -22.89 7.70 -40.36
N LYS A 118 -21.66 8.17 -40.07
CA LYS A 118 -20.99 9.19 -40.89
C LYS A 118 -20.62 8.65 -42.27
N LYS A 119 -20.19 7.39 -42.37
CA LYS A 119 -19.96 6.74 -43.67
C LYS A 119 -21.24 6.70 -44.49
N ALA A 120 -22.35 6.25 -43.89
CA ALA A 120 -23.64 6.19 -44.57
C ALA A 120 -24.13 7.58 -45.03
N ALA A 121 -24.01 8.59 -44.16
CA ALA A 121 -24.36 9.97 -44.51
C ALA A 121 -23.51 10.50 -45.68
N THR A 122 -22.20 10.19 -45.68
CA THR A 122 -21.28 10.62 -46.75
C THR A 122 -21.59 9.93 -48.08
N ASP A 123 -21.95 8.65 -48.06
CA ASP A 123 -22.41 7.91 -49.25
C ASP A 123 -23.71 8.50 -49.81
N CYS A 124 -24.71 8.76 -48.95
CA CYS A 124 -25.96 9.38 -49.34
C CYS A 124 -25.74 10.81 -49.91
N GLU A 125 -24.86 11.60 -49.30
CA GLU A 125 -24.48 12.93 -49.79
C GLU A 125 -23.82 12.86 -51.18
N ALA A 126 -22.95 11.87 -51.42
CA ALA A 126 -22.33 11.68 -52.73
C ALA A 126 -23.36 11.34 -53.81
N ARG A 127 -24.30 10.43 -53.51
CA ARG A 127 -25.40 10.06 -54.42
C ARG A 127 -26.35 11.23 -54.69
N LEU A 128 -26.64 12.06 -53.68
CA LEU A 128 -27.43 13.27 -53.84
C LEU A 128 -26.74 14.26 -54.78
N LYS A 129 -25.44 14.51 -54.60
CA LYS A 129 -24.64 15.38 -55.48
C LYS A 129 -24.64 14.87 -56.93
N GLU A 130 -24.54 13.56 -57.14
CA GLU A 130 -24.64 12.94 -58.46
C GLU A 130 -26.01 13.19 -59.11
N VAL A 131 -27.11 12.97 -58.36
CA VAL A 131 -28.47 13.23 -58.84
C VAL A 131 -28.66 14.71 -59.20
N MET A 132 -28.14 15.63 -58.38
CA MET A 132 -28.19 17.06 -58.67
C MET A 132 -27.45 17.42 -59.97
N ALA A 133 -26.23 16.90 -60.17
CA ALA A 133 -25.48 17.09 -61.40
C ALA A 133 -26.21 16.52 -62.63
N ASN A 134 -26.81 15.33 -62.50
CA ASN A 134 -27.61 14.70 -63.55
C ASN A 134 -28.86 15.53 -63.88
N ILE A 135 -29.52 16.13 -62.89
CA ILE A 135 -30.65 17.04 -63.09
C ILE A 135 -30.22 18.26 -63.90
N ASP A 136 -29.08 18.87 -63.55
CA ASP A 136 -28.60 20.06 -64.26
C ASP A 136 -28.20 19.76 -65.71
N LEU A 137 -27.56 18.61 -65.95
CA LEU A 137 -27.31 18.12 -67.31
C LEU A 137 -28.60 17.86 -68.10
N GLN A 138 -29.61 17.24 -67.47
CA GLN A 138 -30.90 17.01 -68.13
C GLN A 138 -31.62 18.32 -68.49
N LYS A 139 -31.55 19.34 -67.63
CA LYS A 139 -32.07 20.68 -67.94
C LYS A 139 -31.36 21.27 -69.16
N GLU A 140 -30.03 21.14 -69.25
CA GLU A 140 -29.25 21.62 -70.39
C GLU A 140 -29.62 20.90 -71.69
N ILE A 141 -29.78 19.56 -71.65
CA ILE A 141 -30.20 18.76 -72.81
C ILE A 141 -31.60 19.18 -73.28
N MET A 142 -32.55 19.36 -72.35
CA MET A 142 -33.92 19.79 -72.67
C MET A 142 -33.96 21.16 -73.34
N ASN A 143 -33.09 22.09 -72.95
CA ASN A 143 -32.99 23.41 -73.57
C ASN A 143 -32.50 23.35 -75.04
N ASN A 144 -31.84 22.26 -75.44
CA ASN A 144 -31.23 22.07 -76.76
C ASN A 144 -32.04 21.15 -77.72
N ASN A 145 -33.32 20.88 -77.42
CA ASN A 145 -34.34 20.15 -78.25
C ASN A 145 -34.53 18.62 -78.04
N LEU A 146 -34.56 18.11 -76.80
CA LEU A 146 -34.90 16.69 -76.53
C LEU A 146 -36.06 16.51 -75.53
N LEU A 147 -36.91 15.49 -75.75
CA LEU A 147 -37.99 15.06 -74.84
C LEU A 147 -37.45 14.16 -73.72
N ALA A 148 -37.04 14.75 -72.58
CA ALA A 148 -36.51 14.01 -71.41
C ALA A 148 -37.26 14.30 -70.09
N SER A 149 -38.47 14.87 -70.16
CA SER A 149 -39.25 15.32 -69.01
C SER A 149 -39.55 14.22 -67.97
N ASP A 150 -39.79 12.99 -68.43
CA ASP A 150 -40.09 11.86 -67.54
C ASP A 150 -38.89 11.47 -66.67
N GLU A 151 -37.70 11.46 -67.26
CA GLU A 151 -36.45 11.19 -66.54
C GLU A 151 -36.11 12.32 -65.56
N LEU A 152 -36.33 13.58 -65.96
CA LEU A 152 -36.19 14.73 -65.06
C LEU A 152 -37.11 14.59 -63.84
N LEU A 153 -38.37 14.23 -64.05
CA LEU A 153 -39.32 14.01 -62.95
C LEU A 153 -38.89 12.85 -62.04
N ARG A 154 -38.37 11.77 -62.61
CA ARG A 154 -37.80 10.65 -61.85
C ARG A 154 -36.59 11.06 -61.01
N LEU A 155 -35.67 11.85 -61.57
CA LEU A 155 -34.50 12.36 -60.84
C LEU A 155 -34.90 13.34 -59.73
N ARG A 156 -35.88 14.23 -59.97
CA ARG A 156 -36.45 15.10 -58.94
C ARG A 156 -37.03 14.34 -57.76
N LYS A 157 -37.69 13.21 -58.02
CA LYS A 157 -38.17 12.33 -56.94
C LYS A 157 -36.99 11.76 -56.12
N LYS A 158 -35.91 11.32 -56.77
CA LYS A 158 -34.70 10.82 -56.09
C LYS A 158 -33.97 11.91 -55.31
N GLU A 159 -33.92 13.13 -55.81
CA GLU A 159 -33.36 14.29 -55.09
C GLU A 159 -34.04 14.48 -53.74
N VAL A 160 -35.38 14.46 -53.73
CA VAL A 160 -36.18 14.57 -52.50
C VAL A 160 -35.98 13.36 -51.58
N GLU A 161 -35.91 12.15 -52.15
CA GLU A 161 -35.66 10.91 -51.40
C GLU A 161 -34.31 10.93 -50.69
N PHE A 162 -33.21 11.17 -51.41
CA PHE A 162 -31.87 11.24 -50.82
C PHE A 162 -31.70 12.44 -49.90
N GLY A 163 -32.34 13.58 -50.19
CA GLY A 163 -32.36 14.73 -49.28
C GLY A 163 -33.01 14.37 -47.93
N SER A 164 -34.14 13.66 -47.97
CA SER A 164 -34.83 13.21 -46.76
C SER A 164 -34.03 12.15 -45.99
N GLU A 165 -33.39 11.22 -46.70
CA GLU A 165 -32.51 10.21 -46.10
C GLU A 165 -31.30 10.85 -45.41
N LEU A 166 -30.68 11.85 -46.05
CA LEU A 166 -29.55 12.59 -45.49
C LEU A 166 -29.91 13.35 -44.20
N ASP A 167 -31.09 13.98 -44.17
CA ASP A 167 -31.62 14.68 -42.99
C ASP A 167 -31.80 13.71 -41.80
N VAL A 168 -32.30 12.49 -42.06
CA VAL A 168 -32.43 11.45 -41.02
C VAL A 168 -31.05 10.99 -40.51
N MET A 169 -30.04 10.98 -41.39
CA MET A 169 -28.67 10.61 -41.05
C MET A 169 -27.88 11.75 -40.40
N ALA A 170 -28.48 12.90 -40.08
CA ALA A 170 -27.79 14.01 -39.45
C ALA A 170 -27.08 13.59 -38.16
N ILE A 171 -25.77 13.87 -38.09
CA ILE A 171 -24.92 13.43 -36.99
C ILE A 171 -24.52 14.63 -36.16
N SER A 172 -24.86 14.59 -34.87
CA SER A 172 -24.33 15.55 -33.90
C SER A 172 -22.81 15.53 -33.87
N ASP A 173 -22.20 16.70 -33.70
CA ASP A 173 -20.76 16.87 -33.59
C ASP A 173 -20.16 15.96 -32.49
N PHE A 174 -19.18 15.14 -32.88
CA PHE A 174 -18.48 14.17 -32.03
C PHE A 174 -17.01 14.53 -31.83
N SER A 175 -16.67 15.82 -31.93
CA SER A 175 -15.36 16.35 -31.58
C SER A 175 -14.95 15.92 -30.16
N VAL A 176 -13.65 15.66 -29.95
CA VAL A 176 -13.09 15.13 -28.69
C VAL A 176 -13.51 15.93 -27.46
N GLY A 177 -13.57 17.27 -27.55
CA GLY A 177 -13.97 18.13 -26.43
C GLY A 177 -15.45 18.06 -26.02
N LYS A 178 -16.30 17.35 -26.79
CA LYS A 178 -17.71 17.10 -26.47
C LYS A 178 -17.96 15.65 -26.03
N LEU A 179 -16.92 14.83 -25.99
CA LEU A 179 -17.00 13.48 -25.46
C LEU A 179 -16.95 13.55 -23.94
N ASP A 180 -17.83 12.78 -23.29
CA ASP A 180 -17.80 12.59 -21.84
C ASP A 180 -16.65 11.65 -21.48
N LEU A 181 -15.43 12.18 -21.52
CA LEU A 181 -14.23 11.39 -21.22
C LEU A 181 -14.12 11.11 -19.72
N PRO A 182 -13.74 9.88 -19.34
CA PRO A 182 -13.46 9.55 -17.95
C PRO A 182 -12.36 10.47 -17.39
N GLN A 183 -12.61 11.06 -16.23
CA GLN A 183 -11.64 11.92 -15.57
C GLN A 183 -10.60 11.04 -14.84
N ILE A 184 -9.35 11.09 -15.28
CA ILE A 184 -8.22 10.52 -14.55
C ILE A 184 -7.69 11.59 -13.58
N SER A 185 -7.75 11.30 -12.27
CA SER A 185 -7.04 12.12 -11.28
C SER A 185 -5.58 11.67 -11.26
N GLU A 186 -4.66 12.62 -11.47
CA GLU A 186 -3.21 12.38 -11.50
C GLU A 186 -2.60 12.20 -10.10
N ASP A 187 -3.40 12.28 -9.02
CA ASP A 187 -2.96 12.16 -7.62
C ASP A 187 -2.48 10.75 -7.21
N LEU A 188 -2.23 9.86 -8.16
CA LEU A 188 -1.62 8.56 -7.86
C LEU A 188 -0.12 8.72 -7.61
N PRO A 189 0.44 8.19 -6.51
CA PRO A 189 1.88 8.22 -6.28
C PRO A 189 2.62 7.42 -7.39
N ASP A 190 3.72 7.97 -7.91
CA ASP A 190 4.54 7.37 -8.99
C ASP A 190 4.95 5.90 -8.72
N ASP A 191 5.02 5.50 -7.45
CA ASP A 191 5.36 4.13 -7.03
C ASP A 191 4.27 3.09 -7.34
N PHE A 192 3.07 3.50 -7.75
CA PHE A 192 1.94 2.59 -8.00
C PHE A 192 2.16 1.63 -9.20
N PHE A 193 3.05 2.01 -10.12
CA PHE A 193 3.44 1.19 -11.27
C PHE A 193 4.81 0.53 -11.09
N ALA A 194 5.54 0.84 -10.01
CA ALA A 194 6.97 0.52 -9.90
C ALA A 194 7.29 -0.88 -9.35
N LYS A 195 6.32 -1.71 -8.94
CA LYS A 195 6.65 -3.04 -8.41
C LYS A 195 5.54 -4.07 -8.53
N VAL A 196 5.53 -4.79 -9.65
CA VAL A 196 5.15 -6.21 -9.61
C VAL A 196 6.39 -6.94 -9.05
N PRO A 197 6.34 -7.58 -7.87
CA PRO A 197 7.38 -8.52 -7.49
C PRO A 197 7.29 -9.67 -8.48
N SER A 198 8.22 -9.70 -9.45
CA SER A 198 8.55 -10.89 -10.20
C SER A 198 9.04 -11.93 -9.21
N VAL A 199 8.12 -12.73 -8.66
CA VAL A 199 8.46 -14.00 -8.01
C VAL A 199 8.75 -14.98 -9.14
N ALA A 200 9.93 -14.83 -9.73
CA ALA A 200 10.61 -15.90 -10.43
C ALA A 200 11.32 -16.74 -9.36
N ASP A 201 10.67 -17.81 -8.91
CA ASP A 201 11.26 -19.14 -8.72
C ASP A 201 10.27 -20.01 -7.95
N ASP A 202 9.41 -20.73 -8.69
CA ASP A 202 9.33 -22.17 -8.42
C ASP A 202 9.11 -22.93 -9.72
N VAL A 203 9.91 -23.97 -9.85
CA VAL A 203 10.09 -24.82 -11.00
C VAL A 203 8.85 -25.69 -11.18
N THR A 204 8.09 -25.50 -12.25
CA THR A 204 7.47 -26.65 -12.92
C THR A 204 7.26 -26.42 -14.41
N LYS A 205 7.94 -27.27 -15.17
CA LYS A 205 7.91 -27.42 -16.62
C LYS A 205 6.49 -27.35 -17.21
N CYS A 206 6.25 -26.38 -18.08
CA CYS A 206 5.27 -26.50 -19.16
C CYS A 206 5.97 -26.21 -20.49
N SER A 207 6.31 -27.28 -21.19
CA SER A 207 6.71 -27.30 -22.58
C SER A 207 5.53 -26.85 -23.47
N GLY A 208 5.72 -25.83 -24.30
CA GLY A 208 4.73 -25.48 -25.32
C GLY A 208 5.11 -24.29 -26.19
N GLY A 209 5.38 -24.57 -27.48
CA GLY A 209 5.20 -23.60 -28.56
C GLY A 209 6.42 -22.77 -28.96
N ARG A 210 7.27 -23.32 -29.82
CA ARG A 210 8.17 -22.55 -30.68
C ARG A 210 7.30 -21.93 -31.77
N PHE A 211 7.03 -20.63 -31.71
CA PHE A 211 6.43 -19.90 -32.83
C PHE A 211 7.54 -19.61 -33.84
N GLU A 212 7.34 -20.05 -35.08
CA GLU A 212 8.19 -19.68 -36.22
C GLU A 212 7.87 -18.23 -36.61
N ASP A 213 8.93 -17.44 -36.77
CA ASP A 213 8.86 -16.07 -37.26
C ASP A 213 8.35 -16.08 -38.71
N GLY A 214 7.09 -15.69 -38.88
CA GLY A 214 6.52 -15.38 -40.19
C GLY A 214 7.05 -14.05 -40.69
N GLU A 215 8.05 -14.12 -41.56
CA GLU A 215 8.56 -13.02 -42.37
C GLU A 215 7.45 -12.51 -43.30
N PHE A 216 6.89 -11.33 -43.02
CA PHE A 216 5.95 -10.67 -43.93
C PHE A 216 6.74 -9.92 -45.00
N GLY A 217 6.90 -10.57 -46.16
CA GLY A 217 7.31 -9.90 -47.39
C GLY A 217 6.26 -8.89 -47.83
N ILE A 218 6.64 -7.62 -47.87
CA ILE A 218 5.96 -6.57 -48.61
C ILE A 218 6.44 -6.66 -50.05
N GLU A 219 5.61 -7.15 -50.96
CA GLU A 219 5.76 -6.92 -52.40
C GLU A 219 5.09 -5.59 -52.77
N GLU A 220 5.85 -4.79 -53.52
CA GLU A 220 5.50 -3.50 -54.12
C GLU A 220 4.64 -3.68 -55.38
#